data_AF-A0A2G2XEE2-F1
#
_entry.id   AF-A0A2G2XEE2-F1
#
_cell.length_a   1.000
_cell.length_b   1.000
_cell.length_c   1.000
_cell.angle_alpha   90.00
_cell.angle_beta   90.00
_cell.angle_gamma   90.00
#
_symmetry.space_group_name_H-M   'P 1'
#
loop_
_entity.id
_entity.type
_entity.pdbx_description
1 polymer ?
#
loop_
_entity_poly.entity_id
_entity_poly.type
_entity_poly.pdbx_seq_one_letter_code
_entity_poly.pdbx_strand_id
1 'polypeptide(L)' 'MQFRGKSCSQVYRLQVRVMDGTGLITLLLWNREAAQLMRKTAKELKEGLIDDDECSYPSELDDIIVKKLMWSW' A
#
# COMPACT_ATOMS: atom_id res chain seq x y z
N MET A 1 16.20 20.10 24.77
CA MET A 1 16.77 19.45 23.57
C MET A 1 15.65 18.75 22.84
N GLN A 2 15.38 19.10 21.58
CA GLN A 2 14.40 18.41 20.76
C GLN A 2 15.15 17.60 19.70
N PHE A 3 15.21 16.28 19.87
CA PHE A 3 15.77 15.40 18.86
C PHE A 3 14.77 15.32 17.71
N ARG A 4 15.03 16.03 16.60
CA ARG A 4 14.38 15.72 15.33
C ARG A 4 14.92 14.37 14.87
N GLY A 5 14.17 13.30 15.13
CA GLY A 5 14.42 12.01 14.52
C GLY A 5 14.52 12.16 13.00
N LYS A 6 15.42 11.40 12.36
CA LYS A 6 15.57 11.40 10.91
C LYS A 6 14.20 11.12 10.26
N SER A 7 13.67 12.08 9.50
CA SER A 7 12.47 11.84 8.69
C SER A 7 12.88 10.98 7.51
N CYS A 8 12.68 9.67 7.63
CA CYS A 8 12.85 8.75 6.51
C CYS A 8 11.56 8.78 5.69
N SER A 9 11.63 9.32 4.47
CA SER A 9 10.48 9.37 3.56
C SER A 9 10.00 7.94 3.26
N GLN A 10 8.82 7.58 3.77
CA GLN A 10 8.20 6.29 3.44
C GLN A 10 7.60 6.39 2.04
N VAL A 11 7.91 5.42 1.18
CA VAL A 11 7.49 5.39 -0.23
C VAL A 11 6.95 4.00 -0.53
N TYR A 12 5.82 3.91 -1.21
CA TYR A 12 5.29 2.60 -1.62
C TYR A 12 6.05 1.99 -2.78
N ARG A 13 6.18 0.68 -2.71
CA ARG A 13 6.39 -0.23 -3.84
C ARG A 13 5.44 -1.41 -3.65
N LEU A 14 4.26 -1.33 -4.28
CA LEU A 14 3.17 -2.27 -4.06
C LEU A 14 3.02 -3.21 -5.25
N GLN A 15 3.15 -4.52 -5.02
CA GLN A 15 2.89 -5.53 -6.04
C GLN A 15 1.45 -6.05 -5.87
N VAL A 16 0.64 -5.94 -6.92
CA VAL A 16 -0.74 -6.41 -6.92
C VAL A 16 -0.95 -7.44 -8.03
N ARG A 17 -1.81 -8.42 -7.75
CA ARG A 17 -2.25 -9.41 -8.73
C ARG A 17 -3.68 -9.12 -9.09
N VAL A 18 -3.96 -8.92 -10.37
CA VAL A 18 -5.31 -8.64 -10.88
C VAL A 18 -5.72 -9.79 -11.77
N MET A 19 -6.91 -10.33 -11.51
CA MET A 19 -7.51 -11.40 -12.29
C MET A 19 -8.76 -10.86 -13.00
N ASP A 20 -8.88 -11.15 -14.28
CA ASP A 20 -10.11 -10.95 -15.04
C ASP A 20 -10.63 -12.29 -15.59
N GLY A 21 -11.66 -12.26 -16.44
CA GLY A 21 -12.21 -13.47 -17.07
C GLY A 21 -11.24 -14.15 -18.05
N THR A 22 -10.11 -13.53 -18.36
CA THR A 22 -9.14 -13.98 -19.38
C THR A 22 -7.87 -14.52 -18.75
N GLY A 23 -7.48 -14.01 -17.58
CA GLY A 23 -6.25 -14.44 -16.93
C GLY A 23 -5.84 -13.58 -15.75
N LEU A 24 -4.58 -13.71 -15.38
CA LEU A 24 -3.98 -13.05 -14.22
C LEU A 24 -2.79 -12.22 -14.67
N ILE A 25 -2.79 -10.94 -14.34
CA ILE A 25 -1.65 -10.03 -14.51
C ILE A 25 -1.10 -9.61 -13.15
N THR A 26 0.21 -9.38 -13.09
CA THR A 26 0.88 -8.81 -11.92
C THR A 26 1.34 -7.40 -12.25
N LEU A 27 0.92 -6.42 -11.45
CA LEU A 27 1.27 -5.01 -11.62
C LEU A 27 2.15 -4.55 -10.46
N LEU A 28 3.10 -3.67 -10.75
CA LEU A 28 3.92 -2.99 -9.76
C LEU A 28 3.52 -1.52 -9.72
N LEU A 29 2.92 -1.09 -8.61
CA LEU A 29 2.48 0.27 -8.38
C LEU A 29 3.50 1.03 -7.53
N TRP A 30 3.90 2.20 -7.99
CA TRP A 30 4.79 3.10 -7.28
C TRP A 30 3.99 4.08 -6.42
N ASN A 31 4.68 4.98 -5.73
CA ASN A 31 4.13 5.79 -4.65
C ASN A 31 2.77 6.44 -4.95
N ARG A 32 2.63 7.07 -6.11
CA ARG A 32 1.42 7.81 -6.47
C ARG A 32 0.24 6.86 -6.70
N GLU A 33 0.45 5.82 -7.49
CA GLU A 33 -0.59 4.85 -7.85
C GLU A 33 -0.99 4.00 -6.64
N ALA A 34 0.00 3.59 -5.84
CA ALA A 34 -0.25 2.84 -4.61
C ALA A 34 -0.98 3.69 -3.56
N ALA A 35 -0.63 4.96 -3.37
CA ALA A 35 -1.35 5.84 -2.44
C ALA A 35 -2.79 6.10 -2.88
N GLN A 36 -3.07 6.18 -4.19
CA GLN A 36 -4.44 6.27 -4.70
C GLN A 36 -5.24 4.99 -4.42
N LEU A 37 -4.62 3.82 -4.59
CA LEU A 37 -5.25 2.53 -4.33
C LEU A 37 -5.50 2.31 -2.82
N MET A 38 -4.50 2.57 -1.99
CA MET A 38 -4.54 2.40 -0.54
C MET A 38 -5.34 3.51 0.16
N ARG A 39 -5.56 4.64 -0.52
CA ARG A 39 -6.14 5.88 0.06
C ARG A 39 -5.43 6.36 1.33
N LYS A 40 -4.15 6.00 1.47
CA LYS A 40 -3.24 6.34 2.58
C LYS A 40 -1.83 6.51 2.02
N THR A 41 -1.05 7.42 2.57
CA THR A 41 0.40 7.50 2.32
C THR A 41 1.13 6.32 2.97
N ALA A 42 2.33 5.99 2.48
CA ALA A 42 3.14 4.89 3.06
C ALA A 42 3.50 5.17 4.52
N LYS A 43 3.58 6.45 4.88
CA LYS A 43 3.81 6.88 6.26
C LYS A 43 2.59 6.57 7.14
N GLU A 44 1.40 6.97 6.72
CA GLU A 44 0.16 6.70 7.48
C GLU A 44 -0.13 5.21 7.61
N LEU A 45 0.18 4.42 6.57
CA LEU A 45 0.05 2.96 6.65
C LEU A 45 1.03 2.39 7.70
N LYS A 46 2.29 2.84 7.69
CA LYS A 46 3.30 2.40 8.65
C LYS A 46 2.97 2.80 10.08
N GLU A 47 2.49 4.02 10.30
CA GLU A 47 2.10 4.51 11.63
C GLU A 47 0.83 3.83 12.17
N GLY A 48 0.01 3.24 11.30
CA GLY A 48 -1.15 2.43 11.68
C GLY A 48 -0.81 1.00 12.10
N LEU A 49 0.40 0.51 11.80
CA LEU A 49 0.89 -0.77 12.28
C LEU A 49 1.32 -0.63 13.74
N ILE A 50 0.85 -1.53 14.61
CA ILE A 50 1.23 -1.53 16.02
C ILE A 50 2.71 -1.92 16.11
N ASP A 51 3.51 -1.01 16.70
CA ASP A 51 4.97 -0.87 16.57
C ASP A 51 5.82 -2.07 17.10
N ASP A 52 5.23 -3.12 17.68
CA ASP A 52 5.99 -4.16 18.40
C ASP A 52 6.10 -5.50 17.66
N ASP A 53 5.44 -5.64 16.51
CA ASP A 53 5.62 -6.80 15.64
C ASP A 53 6.00 -6.30 14.25
N GLU A 54 7.31 -6.32 13.92
CA GLU A 54 7.82 -6.01 12.57
C GLU A 54 7.19 -6.91 11.49
N CYS A 55 6.51 -7.99 11.89
CA CYS A 55 5.77 -8.89 11.02
C CYS A 55 4.26 -8.58 10.92
N SER A 56 3.79 -7.47 11.51
CA SER A 56 2.37 -7.11 11.47
C SER A 56 1.90 -6.82 10.04
N TYR A 57 0.93 -7.62 9.60
CA TYR A 57 0.27 -7.43 8.31
C TYR A 57 -0.74 -6.27 8.41
N PRO A 58 -0.69 -5.26 7.52
CA PRO A 58 -1.67 -4.18 7.52
C PRO A 58 -3.02 -4.69 7.01
N SER A 59 -4.02 -4.73 7.88
CA SER A 59 -5.37 -5.19 7.55
C SER A 59 -6.06 -4.34 6.48
N GLU A 60 -5.60 -3.11 6.25
CA GLU A 60 -6.08 -2.28 5.15
C GLU A 60 -5.72 -2.85 3.76
N LEU A 61 -4.77 -3.80 3.67
CA LEU A 61 -4.54 -4.54 2.44
C LEU A 61 -5.71 -5.48 2.11
N ASP A 62 -6.50 -5.91 3.09
CA ASP A 62 -7.65 -6.78 2.82
C ASP A 62 -8.74 -6.02 2.04
N ASP A 63 -8.84 -4.71 2.27
CA ASP A 63 -9.75 -3.81 1.54
C ASP A 63 -9.39 -3.65 0.05
N ILE A 64 -8.20 -4.09 -0.39
CA ILE A 64 -7.80 -4.04 -1.81
C ILE A 64 -7.91 -5.40 -2.51
N ILE A 65 -7.88 -6.52 -1.78
CA ILE A 65 -7.87 -7.88 -2.36
C ILE A 65 -9.14 -8.15 -3.20
N VAL A 66 -10.29 -7.59 -2.81
CA VAL A 66 -11.59 -7.87 -3.44
C VAL A 66 -12.11 -6.68 -4.27
N LYS A 67 -11.34 -5.59 -4.37
CA LYS A 67 -11.78 -4.41 -5.13
C LYS A 67 -11.76 -4.69 -6.63
N LYS A 68 -12.95 -4.68 -7.23
CA LYS A 68 -13.11 -4.60 -8.68
C LYS A 68 -12.74 -3.18 -9.13
N LEU A 69 -11.55 -3.04 -9.70
CA LEU A 69 -11.11 -1.80 -10.33
C LEU A 69 -11.68 -1.74 -11.75
N MET A 70 -12.39 -0.68 -12.07
CA MET A 70 -12.73 -0.35 -13.45
C MET A 70 -11.68 0.64 -13.97
N TRP A 71 -10.84 0.20 -14.90
CA TRP A 71 -9.95 1.12 -15.60
C TRP A 71 -10.73 1.76 -16.75
N SER A 72 -10.94 3.07 -16.68
CA SER A 72 -11.30 3.87 -17.86
C SER A 72 -10.00 4.14 -18.61
N TRP A 73 -9.93 3.70 -19.86
CA TRP A 73 -8.91 4.11 -20.82
C TRP A 73 -9.14 5.55 -21.25
#